data_AF-A0A0D0ETW0-F1
#
_entry.id   AF-A0A0D0ETW0-F1
#
_cell.length_a   1.000
_cell.length_b   1.000
_cell.length_c   1.000
_cell.angle_alpha   90.00
_cell.angle_beta   90.00
_cell.angle_gamma   90.00
#
_symmetry.space_group_name_H-M   'P 1'
#
loop_
_entity.id
_entity.type
_entity.pdbx_description
1 polymer ?
#
loop_
_entity_poly.entity_id
_entity_poly.type
_entity_poly.pdbx_seq_one_letter_code
_entity_poly.pdbx_strand_id
1 'polypeptide(L)'
;MKKKALILLLILINISIIFYINFKIETDISYHSGKDGGIFSGFKMIILLSSIYFLVLTKHNKFIFFIIGFLIGIVSFLVSYFAVFWISNSSDIYFYLLAMLLFVLSFHLIEKHRTIVKLNAKN
;
A
#
# COMPACT_ATOMS: atom_id res chain seq x y z
N MET A 1 -6.23 20.89 -9.45
CA MET A 1 -5.88 20.93 -8.00
C MET A 1 -6.49 19.80 -7.17
N LYS A 2 -7.77 19.45 -7.29
CA LYS A 2 -8.45 18.49 -6.39
C LYS A 2 -7.81 17.07 -6.29
N LYS A 3 -7.36 16.47 -7.40
CA LYS A 3 -6.83 15.09 -7.40
C LYS A 3 -5.43 14.97 -6.76
N LYS A 4 -4.55 15.95 -6.96
CA LYS A 4 -3.20 15.97 -6.35
C LYS A 4 -3.29 16.12 -4.83
N ALA A 5 -4.18 17.00 -4.36
CA ALA A 5 -4.46 17.18 -2.93
C ALA A 5 -5.04 15.91 -2.29
N LEU A 6 -5.97 15.22 -2.98
CA LEU A 6 -6.52 13.94 -2.52
C LEU A 6 -5.45 12.84 -2.41
N ILE A 7 -4.56 12.74 -3.40
CA ILE A 7 -3.43 11.78 -3.35
C ILE A 7 -2.53 12.08 -2.16
N LEU A 8 -2.14 13.36 -1.96
CA LEU A 8 -1.31 13.77 -0.84
C LEU A 8 -1.98 13.43 0.50
N LEU A 9 -3.28 13.72 0.63
CA LEU A 9 -4.05 13.39 1.83
C LEU A 9 -4.07 11.88 2.10
N LEU A 10 -4.30 11.06 1.08
CA LEU A 10 -4.29 9.60 1.22
C LEU A 10 -2.91 9.06 1.62
N ILE A 11 -1.84 9.64 1.09
CA ILE A 11 -0.47 9.28 1.50
C ILE A 11 -0.26 9.61 2.98
N LEU A 12 -0.65 10.81 3.44
CA LEU A 12 -0.52 11.22 4.84
C LEU A 12 -1.34 10.32 5.78
N ILE A 13 -2.57 9.95 5.38
CA ILE A 13 -3.41 9.02 6.13
C ILE A 13 -2.74 7.63 6.20
N ASN A 14 -2.23 7.12 5.08
CA ASN A 14 -1.54 5.83 5.06
C ASN A 14 -0.32 5.80 5.97
N ILE A 15 0.51 6.85 5.94
CA ILE A 15 1.67 6.99 6.84
C ILE A 15 1.19 6.97 8.30
N SER A 16 0.18 7.78 8.63
CA SER A 16 -0.35 7.85 10.00
C SER A 16 -0.86 6.50 10.50
N ILE A 17 -1.56 5.75 9.63
CA ILE A 17 -2.05 4.40 9.95
C ILE A 17 -0.88 3.42 10.15
N ILE A 18 0.14 3.45 9.29
CA ILE A 18 1.33 2.60 9.43
C ILE A 18 2.02 2.85 10.77
N PHE A 19 2.26 4.11 11.13
CA PHE A 19 2.88 4.46 12.42
C PHE A 19 2.01 4.04 13.60
N TYR A 20 0.70 4.28 13.55
CA TYR A 20 -0.23 3.88 14.61
C TYR A 20 -0.24 2.36 14.81
N ILE A 21 -0.30 1.59 13.72
CA ILE A 21 -0.31 0.13 13.78
C ILE A 21 1.04 -0.39 14.26
N ASN A 22 2.16 0.15 13.80
CA ASN A 22 3.49 -0.23 14.28
C ASN A 22 3.63 0.02 15.79
N PHE A 23 3.23 1.21 16.25
CA PHE A 23 3.21 1.54 17.68
C PHE A 23 2.34 0.54 18.47
N LYS A 24 1.16 0.19 17.95
CA LYS A 24 0.28 -0.79 18.59
C LYS A 24 0.90 -2.20 18.62
N ILE A 25 1.57 -2.61 17.55
CA ILE A 25 2.27 -3.90 17.47
C ILE A 25 3.41 -3.95 18.50
N GLU A 26 4.17 -2.86 18.67
CA GLU A 26 5.31 -2.77 19.61
C GLU A 26 4.86 -2.69 21.08
N THR A 27 3.72 -2.06 21.37
CA THR A 27 3.28 -1.78 22.75
C THR A 27 2.27 -2.78 23.31
N ASP A 28 1.54 -3.50 22.46
CA ASP A 28 0.51 -4.45 22.88
C ASP A 28 1.10 -5.87 22.96
N ILE A 29 1.22 -6.40 24.19
CA ILE A 29 1.72 -7.75 24.47
C ILE A 29 0.89 -8.80 23.73
N SER A 30 -0.40 -8.58 23.46
CA SER A 30 -1.23 -9.53 22.70
C SER A 30 -0.86 -9.60 21.22
N TYR A 31 -0.33 -8.51 20.64
CA TYR A 31 0.19 -8.46 19.27
C TYR A 31 1.63 -8.96 19.19
N HIS A 32 2.47 -8.62 20.18
CA HIS A 32 3.87 -9.05 20.26
C HIS A 32 4.02 -10.53 20.69
N SER A 33 3.04 -11.10 21.40
CA SER A 33 2.99 -12.52 21.80
C SER A 33 2.44 -13.46 20.71
N GLY A 34 2.00 -12.90 19.58
CA GLY A 34 1.75 -13.69 18.37
C GLY A 34 3.04 -14.33 17.87
N LYS A 35 2.97 -15.58 17.40
CA LYS A 35 4.14 -16.35 16.90
C LYS A 35 4.90 -15.67 15.74
N ASP A 36 4.34 -14.61 15.16
CA ASP A 36 4.79 -13.94 13.95
C ASP A 36 5.22 -12.47 14.18
N GLY A 37 5.31 -11.99 15.43
CA GLY A 37 5.78 -10.64 15.74
C GLY A 37 4.91 -9.49 15.19
N GLY A 38 3.67 -9.78 14.78
CA GLY A 38 2.77 -8.79 14.16
C GLY A 38 2.89 -8.66 12.64
N ILE A 39 3.75 -9.46 11.99
CA ILE A 39 3.94 -9.44 10.53
C ILE A 39 2.61 -9.68 9.78
N PHE A 40 1.78 -10.64 10.22
CA PHE A 40 0.51 -10.92 9.57
C PHE A 40 -0.51 -9.79 9.72
N SER A 41 -0.47 -9.06 10.84
CA SER A 41 -1.29 -7.88 11.06
C SER A 41 -0.90 -6.75 10.10
N GLY A 42 0.41 -6.54 9.93
CA GLY A 42 0.93 -5.61 8.94
C GLY A 42 0.60 -6.00 7.50
N PHE A 43 0.63 -7.29 7.16
CA PHE A 43 0.20 -7.80 5.86
C PHE A 43 -1.25 -7.43 5.54
N LYS A 44 -2.18 -7.72 6.47
CA LYS A 44 -3.60 -7.37 6.31
C LYS A 44 -3.79 -5.86 6.14
N MET A 45 -3.06 -5.06 6.91
CA MET A 45 -3.09 -3.61 6.81
C MET A 45 -2.67 -3.13 5.43
N ILE A 46 -1.50 -3.55 4.92
CA ILE A 46 -1.00 -3.12 3.61
C ILE A 46 -1.97 -3.49 2.48
N ILE A 47 -2.53 -4.70 2.51
CA ILE A 47 -3.56 -5.10 1.54
C ILE A 47 -4.76 -4.17 1.61
N LEU A 48 -5.30 -3.94 2.81
CA LEU A 48 -6.48 -3.10 2.99
C LEU A 48 -6.24 -1.66 2.52
N LEU A 49 -5.11 -1.07 2.89
CA LEU A 49 -4.72 0.29 2.48
C LEU A 49 -4.58 0.38 0.96
N SER A 50 -3.89 -0.57 0.32
CA SER A 50 -3.74 -0.60 -1.13
C SER A 50 -5.10 -0.75 -1.84
N SER A 51 -5.95 -1.67 -1.37
CA SER A 51 -7.30 -1.85 -1.92
C SER A 51 -8.16 -0.59 -1.83
N ILE A 52 -8.18 0.07 -0.66
CA ILE A 52 -8.91 1.33 -0.46
C ILE A 52 -8.32 2.44 -1.33
N TYR A 53 -7.00 2.55 -1.40
CA TYR A 53 -6.31 3.56 -2.19
C TYR A 53 -6.71 3.49 -3.67
N PHE A 54 -6.69 2.29 -4.26
CA PHE A 54 -7.10 2.06 -5.64
C PHE A 54 -8.61 2.26 -5.85
N LEU A 55 -9.44 1.87 -4.88
CA LEU A 55 -10.89 2.08 -4.90
C LEU A 55 -11.27 3.57 -4.91
N VAL A 56 -10.61 4.38 -4.06
CA VAL A 56 -10.94 5.80 -3.88
C VAL A 56 -10.47 6.64 -5.07
N LEU A 57 -9.28 6.36 -5.62
CA LEU A 57 -8.71 7.20 -6.67
C LEU A 57 -9.19 6.87 -8.08
N THR A 58 -9.73 5.68 -8.31
CA THR A 58 -10.30 5.35 -9.62
C THR A 58 -11.66 6.00 -9.83
N LYS A 59 -11.90 6.49 -11.04
CA LYS A 59 -13.21 7.02 -11.46
C LYS A 59 -14.12 5.96 -12.09
N HIS A 60 -13.57 4.83 -12.54
CA HIS A 60 -14.29 3.84 -13.33
C HIS A 60 -13.93 2.42 -12.88
N ASN A 61 -14.90 1.51 -12.97
CA ASN A 61 -14.75 0.09 -12.62
C ASN A 61 -14.12 -0.11 -11.23
N LYS A 62 -14.71 0.55 -10.22
CA LYS A 62 -14.24 0.57 -8.83
C LYS A 62 -13.93 -0.82 -8.27
N PHE A 63 -14.79 -1.79 -8.57
CA PHE A 63 -14.61 -3.18 -8.14
C PHE A 63 -13.35 -3.83 -8.74
N ILE A 64 -13.10 -3.63 -10.04
CA ILE A 64 -11.88 -4.14 -10.70
C ILE A 64 -10.64 -3.51 -10.08
N PHE A 65 -10.66 -2.20 -9.84
CA PHE A 65 -9.53 -1.51 -9.21
C PHE A 65 -9.32 -1.90 -7.74
N PHE A 66 -10.38 -2.25 -7.01
CA PHE A 66 -10.26 -2.81 -5.68
C PHE A 66 -9.51 -4.15 -5.69
N ILE A 67 -9.83 -5.04 -6.64
CA ILE A 67 -9.14 -6.32 -6.83
C ILE A 67 -7.69 -6.09 -7.27
N ILE A 68 -7.45 -5.17 -8.21
CA ILE A 68 -6.09 -4.80 -8.63
C ILE A 68 -5.28 -4.27 -7.43
N GLY A 69 -5.87 -3.39 -6.62
CA GLY A 69 -5.25 -2.86 -5.40
C GLY A 69 -4.96 -3.96 -4.39
N PHE A 70 -5.84 -4.95 -4.25
CA PHE A 70 -5.62 -6.12 -3.39
C PHE A 70 -4.38 -6.92 -3.84
N LEU A 71 -4.31 -7.26 -5.13
CA LEU A 71 -3.18 -8.00 -5.71
C LEU A 71 -1.86 -7.21 -5.59
N ILE A 72 -1.90 -5.91 -5.90
CA ILE A 72 -0.73 -5.03 -5.75
C ILE A 72 -0.30 -4.91 -4.30
N GLY A 73 -1.24 -4.89 -3.35
CA GLY A 73 -0.94 -4.87 -1.92
C GLY A 73 -0.16 -6.13 -1.49
N ILE A 74 -0.60 -7.31 -1.94
CA ILE A 74 0.10 -8.58 -1.70
C ILE A 74 1.51 -8.52 -2.27
N VAL A 75 1.65 -8.16 -3.55
CA VAL A 75 2.96 -8.12 -4.22
C VAL A 75 3.88 -7.10 -3.57
N SER A 76 3.39 -5.90 -3.25
CA SER A 76 4.16 -4.83 -2.62
C SER A 76 4.68 -5.25 -1.25
N PHE A 77 3.84 -5.92 -0.47
CA PHE A 77 4.24 -6.48 0.82
C PHE A 77 5.33 -7.55 0.65
N LEU A 78 5.12 -8.54 -0.22
CA LEU A 78 6.09 -9.62 -0.43
C LEU A 78 7.44 -9.08 -0.90
N VAL A 79 7.44 -8.19 -1.90
CA VAL A 79 8.66 -7.55 -2.41
C VAL A 79 9.38 -6.79 -1.29
N SER A 80 8.64 -6.04 -0.48
CA SER A 80 9.23 -5.24 0.61
C SER A 80 9.75 -6.12 1.74
N TYR A 81 9.02 -7.19 2.08
CA TYR A 81 9.44 -8.18 3.06
C TYR A 81 10.76 -8.84 2.63
N PHE A 82 10.85 -9.35 1.41
CA PHE A 82 12.09 -9.98 0.92
C PHE A 82 13.23 -8.97 0.74
N ALA A 83 12.95 -7.76 0.26
CA ALA A 83 13.98 -6.74 0.05
C ALA A 83 14.58 -6.26 1.37
N VAL A 84 13.75 -5.97 2.38
CA VAL A 84 14.24 -5.49 3.67
C VAL A 84 14.85 -6.63 4.48
N PHE A 85 14.24 -7.82 4.50
CA PHE A 85 14.78 -9.01 5.17
C PHE A 85 16.21 -9.34 4.71
N TRP A 86 16.51 -9.15 3.42
CA TRP A 86 17.83 -9.46 2.88
C TRP A 86 18.87 -8.38 3.11
N ILE A 87 18.45 -7.11 3.22
CA ILE A 87 19.35 -5.94 3.29
C ILE A 87 19.66 -5.57 4.74
N SER A 88 18.72 -5.76 5.67
CA SER A 88 18.86 -5.21 7.00
C SER A 88 17.89 -5.88 7.98
N ASN A 89 18.40 -6.23 9.16
CA ASN A 89 17.59 -6.66 10.30
C ASN A 89 16.86 -5.45 10.94
N SER A 90 16.28 -4.58 10.09
CA SER A 90 15.68 -3.30 10.48
C SER A 90 14.23 -3.47 10.89
N SER A 91 13.74 -2.47 11.65
CA SER A 91 12.38 -2.44 12.20
C SER A 91 11.31 -2.67 11.12
N ASP A 92 10.26 -3.36 11.53
CA ASP A 92 9.13 -3.73 10.69
C ASP A 92 8.47 -2.53 10.00
N ILE A 93 8.56 -1.35 10.61
CA ILE A 93 8.03 -0.11 10.04
C ILE A 93 8.59 0.21 8.65
N TYR A 94 9.86 -0.11 8.39
CA TYR A 94 10.52 0.24 7.14
C TYR A 94 9.97 -0.57 5.96
N PHE A 95 9.64 -1.84 6.17
CA PHE A 95 9.05 -2.64 5.10
C PHE A 95 7.59 -2.23 4.83
N TYR A 96 6.83 -1.79 5.84
CA TYR A 96 5.48 -1.23 5.61
C TYR A 96 5.54 0.05 4.78
N LEU A 97 6.49 0.94 5.07
CA LEU A 97 6.69 2.19 4.32
C LEU A 97 7.14 1.92 2.87
N LEU A 98 8.02 0.94 2.66
CA LEU A 98 8.44 0.54 1.32
C LEU A 98 7.25 -0.05 0.53
N ALA A 99 6.45 -0.91 1.16
CA ALA A 99 5.26 -1.48 0.52
C ALA A 99 4.25 -0.39 0.14
N MET A 100 4.10 0.64 0.97
CA MET A 100 3.29 1.82 0.67
C MET A 100 3.78 2.56 -0.57
N LEU A 101 5.08 2.84 -0.64
CA LEU A 101 5.70 3.47 -1.79
C LEU A 101 5.44 2.65 -3.07
N LEU A 102 5.64 1.34 -3.02
CA LEU A 102 5.42 0.45 -4.16
C LEU A 102 3.98 0.52 -4.67
N PHE A 103 2.96 0.37 -3.82
CA PHE A 103 1.58 0.40 -4.32
C PHE A 103 1.17 1.80 -4.83
N VAL A 104 1.68 2.89 -4.23
CA VAL A 104 1.42 4.26 -4.69
C VAL A 104 2.04 4.50 -6.07
N LEU A 105 3.25 3.98 -6.30
CA LEU A 105 3.94 4.03 -7.58
C LEU A 105 3.20 3.19 -8.64
N SER A 106 2.82 1.96 -8.30
CA SER A 106 2.05 1.09 -9.21
C SER A 106 0.75 1.76 -9.66
N PHE A 107 0.04 2.43 -8.75
CA PHE A 107 -1.16 3.19 -9.11
C PHE A 107 -0.86 4.27 -10.16
N HIS A 108 0.20 5.06 -9.96
CA HIS A 108 0.59 6.12 -10.90
C HIS A 108 0.96 5.56 -12.28
N LEU A 109 1.70 4.45 -12.31
CA LEU A 109 2.07 3.79 -13.56
C LEU A 109 0.84 3.28 -14.33
N ILE A 110 -0.11 2.66 -13.63
CA ILE A 110 -1.36 2.15 -14.23
C ILE A 110 -2.21 3.31 -14.80
N GLU A 111 -2.37 4.40 -14.04
CA GLU A 111 -3.09 5.58 -14.52
C GLU A 111 -2.41 6.24 -15.72
N LYS A 112 -1.08 6.35 -15.71
CA LYS A 112 -0.31 6.87 -16.84
C LYS A 112 -0.51 6.00 -18.09
N HIS A 113 -0.37 4.68 -17.96
CA HIS A 113 -0.57 3.73 -19.06
C HIS A 113 -1.98 3.83 -19.66
N ARG A 114 -3.03 3.86 -18.82
CA ARG A 114 -4.41 4.04 -19.30
C ARG A 114 -4.63 5.35 -20.04
N THR A 115 -3.96 6.42 -19.60
CA THR A 115 -4.07 7.72 -20.27
C THR A 115 -3.46 7.68 -21.68
N ILE A 116 -2.31 7.03 -21.83
CA ILE A 116 -1.64 6.85 -23.13
C ILE A 116 -2.49 6.00 -24.07
N VAL A 117 -3.01 4.85 -23.60
CA VAL A 117 -3.88 3.96 -24.41
C VAL A 117 -5.13 4.71 -24.90
N LYS A 118 -5.74 5.54 -24.06
CA LYS A 118 -6.91 6.35 -24.45
C LYS A 118 -6.60 7.42 -25.50
N LEU A 119 -5.38 7.95 -25.53
CA LEU A 119 -4.96 8.92 -26.54
C LEU A 119 -4.73 8.23 -27.89
N ASN A 120 -4.05 7.08 -27.88
CA ASN A 120 -3.77 6.33 -29.11
C ASN A 120 -5.02 5.74 -29.75
N ALA A 121 -6.05 5.38 -28.97
CA ALA A 121 -7.32 4.88 -29.50
C ALA A 121 -8.21 5.97 -30.15
N LYS A 122 -7.81 7.24 -30.08
CA LYS A 122 -8.54 8.38 -30.68
C LYS A 122 -7.89 8.92 -31.97
N ASN A 123 -6.67 8.49 -32.28
CA ASN A 123 -5.96 8.79 -33.53
C ASN A 123 -6.10 7.63 -34.51
#